data_AF-A0A522CAZ7-F1
#
_entry.id   AF-A0A522CAZ7-F1
#
_cell.length_a   1.000
_cell.length_b   1.000
_cell.length_c   1.000
_cell.angle_alpha   90.00
_cell.angle_beta   90.00
_cell.angle_gamma   90.00
#
_symmetry.space_group_name_H-M   'P 1'
#
loop_
_entity.id
_entity.type
_entity.pdbx_description
1 polymer ?
#
loop_
_entity_poly.entity_id
_entity_poly.type
_entity_poly.pdbx_seq_one_letter_code
_entity_poly.pdbx_strand_id
1 'polypeptide(L)'
;METVRKRELFTRHLPVAARGFRHVLQAFLVLLAGLGLAACSPTYNWREVHADGGLEATLPCKPRDDTRRVTLAGRLADMRLLSCEAGSAIWAIGTADVREAGAVGEALSGLRAALGANIGSTSELKGPASIAGATPFPAAGHFAATGKRRDGSAVQAEALVFARGTRIYQASVLRPGTASGSLREAQEQFFASLAFPVPR
;
A
#
# COMPACT_ATOMS: atom_id res chain seq x y z
N MET A 1 29.31 -92.89 -19.58
CA MET A 1 28.02 -92.94 -18.86
C MET A 1 27.81 -91.55 -18.29
N GLU A 2 27.11 -90.69 -19.04
CA GLU A 2 25.69 -90.36 -18.80
C GLU A 2 25.53 -89.63 -17.44
N THR A 3 25.12 -88.37 -17.35
CA THR A 3 23.89 -87.79 -17.91
C THR A 3 23.88 -86.25 -17.89
N VAL A 4 23.17 -85.73 -18.89
CA VAL A 4 22.73 -84.35 -19.15
C VAL A 4 21.66 -83.86 -18.16
N ARG A 5 21.74 -82.60 -17.66
CA ARG A 5 20.65 -81.67 -17.25
C ARG A 5 21.24 -80.49 -16.46
N LYS A 6 20.80 -79.23 -16.52
CA LYS A 6 19.68 -78.56 -17.19
C LYS A 6 19.98 -77.05 -17.08
N ARG A 7 19.94 -76.31 -18.20
CA ARG A 7 19.87 -74.85 -18.18
C ARG A 7 18.46 -74.47 -17.72
N GLU A 8 18.33 -73.84 -16.56
CA GLU A 8 17.06 -73.23 -16.12
C GLU A 8 17.27 -71.71 -16.11
N LEU A 9 16.51 -71.04 -16.97
CA LEU A 9 16.44 -69.59 -17.10
C LEU A 9 15.93 -69.00 -15.78
N PHE A 10 16.73 -68.16 -15.13
CA PHE A 10 16.24 -67.31 -14.05
C PHE A 10 15.61 -66.05 -14.65
N THR A 11 14.34 -66.19 -14.99
CA THR A 11 13.46 -65.12 -15.48
C THR A 11 13.31 -64.06 -14.39
N ARG A 12 13.90 -62.87 -14.61
CA ARG A 12 13.71 -61.68 -13.78
C ARG A 12 12.26 -61.20 -13.90
N HIS A 13 11.38 -61.65 -13.02
CA HIS A 13 10.08 -61.02 -12.82
C HIS A 13 10.22 -59.88 -11.81
N LEU A 14 10.44 -58.66 -12.33
CA LEU A 14 10.20 -57.44 -11.56
C LEU A 14 8.67 -57.26 -11.37
N PRO A 15 8.17 -57.08 -10.14
CA PRO A 15 6.74 -56.93 -9.91
C PRO A 15 6.22 -55.61 -10.51
N VAL A 16 5.21 -55.72 -11.36
CA VAL A 16 4.51 -54.60 -12.05
C VAL A 16 3.85 -53.62 -11.07
N ALA A 17 3.60 -54.04 -9.82
CA ALA A 17 2.90 -53.26 -8.79
C ALA A 17 3.64 -51.99 -8.32
N ALA A 18 4.97 -51.92 -8.43
CA ALA A 18 5.75 -50.79 -7.89
C ALA A 18 5.66 -49.51 -8.74
N ARG A 19 5.22 -49.59 -10.00
CA ARG A 19 5.12 -48.42 -10.89
C ARG A 19 3.89 -47.57 -10.59
N GLY A 20 2.73 -48.19 -10.33
CA GLY A 20 1.48 -47.48 -10.04
C GLY A 20 1.57 -46.65 -8.77
N PHE A 21 2.17 -47.20 -7.71
CA PHE A 21 2.34 -46.50 -6.43
C PHE A 21 3.28 -45.28 -6.54
N ARG A 22 4.34 -45.37 -7.36
CA ARG A 22 5.31 -44.28 -7.55
C ARG A 22 4.72 -43.11 -8.35
N HIS A 23 3.86 -43.39 -9.33
CA HIS A 23 3.17 -42.34 -10.10
C HIS A 23 2.06 -41.66 -9.30
N VAL A 24 1.32 -42.39 -8.46
CA VAL A 24 0.33 -41.82 -7.54
C VAL A 24 1.00 -40.93 -6.48
N LEU A 25 2.13 -41.37 -5.91
CA LEU A 25 2.90 -40.58 -4.94
C LEU A 25 3.53 -39.31 -5.57
N GLN A 26 4.06 -39.40 -6.80
CA GLN A 26 4.55 -38.23 -7.55
C GLN A 26 3.43 -37.24 -7.89
N ALA A 27 2.27 -37.72 -8.33
CA ALA A 27 1.12 -36.86 -8.62
C ALA A 27 0.63 -36.14 -7.35
N PHE A 28 0.62 -36.82 -6.21
CA PHE A 28 0.23 -36.23 -4.92
C PHE A 28 1.22 -35.16 -4.45
N LEU A 29 2.54 -35.38 -4.61
CA LEU A 29 3.58 -34.39 -4.28
C LEU A 29 3.53 -33.15 -5.18
N VAL A 30 3.26 -33.31 -6.48
CA VAL A 30 3.10 -32.17 -7.41
C VAL A 30 1.83 -31.38 -7.09
N LEU A 31 0.74 -32.05 -6.70
CA LEU A 31 -0.49 -31.39 -6.29
C LEU A 31 -0.32 -30.61 -4.97
N LEU A 32 0.38 -31.19 -3.98
CA LEU A 32 0.74 -30.52 -2.72
C LEU A 32 1.66 -29.31 -2.94
N ALA A 33 2.62 -29.40 -3.87
CA ALA A 33 3.49 -28.28 -4.22
C ALA A 33 2.71 -27.14 -4.91
N GLY A 34 1.68 -27.46 -5.71
CA GLY A 34 0.81 -26.46 -6.35
C GLY A 34 -0.10 -25.70 -5.38
N LEU A 35 -0.59 -26.36 -4.31
CA LEU A 35 -1.42 -25.70 -3.29
C LEU A 35 -0.64 -24.71 -2.41
N GLY A 36 0.68 -24.86 -2.29
CA GLY A 36 1.53 -23.95 -1.50
C GLY A 36 1.69 -22.55 -2.08
N LEU A 37 1.50 -22.38 -3.40
CA LEU A 37 1.73 -21.10 -4.09
C LEU A 37 0.51 -20.17 -4.10
N ALA A 38 -0.70 -20.70 -3.88
CA ALA A 38 -1.93 -19.91 -3.90
C ALA A 38 -2.28 -19.26 -2.55
N ALA A 39 -1.55 -19.57 -1.47
CA ALA A 39 -1.88 -19.14 -0.10
C ALA A 39 -1.10 -17.91 0.40
N CYS A 40 -0.11 -17.41 -0.34
CA CYS A 40 0.70 -16.26 0.07
C CYS A 40 0.40 -15.01 -0.76
N SER A 41 -0.82 -14.47 -0.67
CA SER A 41 -1.02 -13.06 -1.04
C SER A 41 -0.54 -12.20 0.14
N PRO A 42 0.47 -11.32 -0.04
CA PRO A 42 0.92 -10.45 1.04
C PRO A 42 -0.20 -9.46 1.42
N THR A 43 -0.29 -9.10 2.70
CA THR A 43 -1.22 -8.06 3.20
C THR A 43 -1.02 -6.73 2.49
N TYR A 44 0.21 -6.46 2.05
CA TYR A 44 0.60 -5.26 1.32
C TYR A 44 1.16 -5.68 -0.06
N ASN A 45 0.42 -5.35 -1.11
CA ASN A 45 0.79 -5.54 -2.51
C ASN A 45 1.15 -4.16 -3.09
N TRP A 46 2.41 -3.78 -2.94
CA TRP A 46 2.91 -2.46 -3.34
C TRP A 46 2.82 -2.24 -4.85
N ARG A 47 2.22 -1.12 -5.23
CA ARG A 47 2.04 -0.70 -6.63
C ARG A 47 2.49 0.74 -6.77
N GLU A 48 3.28 1.00 -7.80
CA GLU A 48 3.59 2.36 -8.22
C GLU A 48 2.32 3.08 -8.67
N VAL A 49 2.24 4.35 -8.29
CA VAL A 49 1.16 5.25 -8.67
C VAL A 49 1.72 6.61 -9.04
N HIS A 50 1.04 7.26 -9.97
CA HIS A 50 1.39 8.59 -10.45
C HIS A 50 0.21 9.50 -10.13
N ALA A 51 0.43 10.42 -9.20
CA ALA A 51 -0.52 11.49 -8.91
C ALA A 51 -0.25 12.70 -9.81
N ASP A 52 -1.24 13.58 -9.93
CA ASP A 52 -1.14 14.74 -10.82
C ASP A 52 0.05 15.64 -10.44
N GLY A 53 0.61 16.38 -11.41
CA GLY A 53 1.76 17.26 -11.15
C GLY A 53 3.09 16.52 -10.97
N GLY A 54 3.14 15.25 -11.39
CA GLY A 54 4.36 14.44 -11.45
C GLY A 54 4.81 13.92 -10.10
N LEU A 55 3.90 13.76 -9.12
CA LEU A 55 4.20 13.08 -7.88
C LEU A 55 4.15 11.56 -8.12
N GLU A 56 5.27 10.89 -7.85
CA GLU A 56 5.36 9.44 -7.82
C GLU A 56 5.28 8.94 -6.38
N ALA A 57 4.65 7.78 -6.20
CA ALA A 57 4.54 7.11 -4.91
C ALA A 57 4.25 5.62 -5.09
N THR A 58 4.21 4.88 -3.98
CA THR A 58 3.68 3.52 -3.96
C THR A 58 2.48 3.42 -3.02
N LEU A 59 1.46 2.64 -3.40
CA LEU A 59 0.35 2.29 -2.53
C LEU A 59 0.36 0.78 -2.26
N PRO A 60 -0.05 0.31 -1.07
CA PRO A 60 0.05 -1.10 -0.68
C PRO A 60 -1.06 -1.99 -1.29
N CYS A 61 -1.85 -1.44 -2.20
CA CYS A 61 -2.96 -2.13 -2.85
C CYS A 61 -3.32 -1.43 -4.16
N LYS A 62 -4.20 -2.05 -4.95
CA LYS A 62 -4.75 -1.41 -6.16
C LYS A 62 -5.56 -0.17 -5.76
N PRO A 63 -5.18 1.04 -6.22
CA PRO A 63 -5.91 2.24 -5.89
C PRO A 63 -7.26 2.29 -6.60
N ARG A 64 -8.26 2.83 -5.89
CA ARG A 64 -9.42 3.46 -6.48
C ARG A 64 -9.09 4.92 -6.76
N ASP A 65 -9.52 5.41 -7.91
CA ASP A 65 -9.42 6.79 -8.33
C ASP A 65 -10.80 7.44 -8.21
N ASP A 66 -10.86 8.57 -7.52
CA ASP A 66 -12.06 9.35 -7.29
C ASP A 66 -11.73 10.83 -7.42
N THR A 67 -12.71 11.66 -7.81
CA THR A 67 -12.53 13.11 -7.86
C THR A 67 -13.71 13.77 -7.17
N ARG A 68 -13.41 14.61 -6.18
CA ARG A 68 -14.42 15.31 -5.40
C ARG A 68 -14.16 16.79 -5.43
N ARG A 69 -15.25 17.56 -5.49
CA ARG A 69 -15.16 19.00 -5.29
C ARG A 69 -15.05 19.30 -3.80
N VAL A 70 -13.99 19.99 -3.41
CA VAL A 70 -13.70 20.38 -2.03
C VAL A 70 -13.53 21.88 -1.93
N THR A 71 -13.82 22.45 -0.76
CA THR A 71 -13.54 23.86 -0.48
C THR A 71 -12.18 23.98 0.19
N LEU A 72 -11.24 24.63 -0.49
CA LEU A 72 -9.88 24.89 -0.01
C LEU A 72 -9.65 26.40 -0.06
N ALA A 73 -9.26 27.01 1.06
CA ALA A 73 -9.09 28.47 1.15
C ALA A 73 -10.34 29.26 0.69
N GLY A 74 -11.54 28.80 1.09
CA GLY A 74 -12.81 29.38 0.68
C GLY A 74 -13.19 29.18 -0.80
N ARG A 75 -12.42 28.41 -1.57
CA ARG A 75 -12.59 28.23 -3.01
C ARG A 75 -12.88 26.77 -3.35
N LEU A 76 -13.74 26.55 -4.35
CA LEU A 76 -13.99 25.21 -4.86
C LEU A 76 -12.81 24.77 -5.74
N ALA A 77 -12.25 23.60 -5.43
CA ALA A 77 -11.25 22.92 -6.25
C ALA A 77 -11.64 21.46 -6.44
N ASP A 78 -11.33 20.90 -7.60
CA ASP A 78 -11.48 19.47 -7.83
C ASP A 78 -10.24 18.77 -7.27
N MET A 79 -10.45 17.88 -6.31
CA MET A 79 -9.41 17.10 -5.65
C MET A 79 -9.52 15.65 -6.12
N ARG A 80 -8.49 15.21 -6.86
CA ARG A 80 -8.31 13.82 -7.25
C ARG A 80 -7.76 13.03 -6.05
N LEU A 81 -8.27 11.83 -5.85
CA LEU A 81 -7.96 10.98 -4.71
C LEU A 81 -7.64 9.56 -5.18
N LEU A 82 -6.39 9.17 -5.03
CA LEU A 82 -5.96 7.77 -5.15
C LEU A 82 -6.00 7.14 -3.76
N SER A 83 -6.83 6.12 -3.55
CA SER A 83 -6.96 5.49 -2.23
C SER A 83 -7.19 3.99 -2.26
N CYS A 84 -6.72 3.28 -1.23
CA CYS A 84 -7.02 1.87 -1.05
C CYS A 84 -6.96 1.45 0.43
N GLU A 85 -7.40 0.24 0.71
CA GLU A 85 -7.48 -0.32 2.06
C GLU A 85 -6.57 -1.56 2.14
N ALA A 86 -5.64 -1.57 3.09
CA ALA A 86 -4.74 -2.69 3.36
C ALA A 86 -4.27 -2.66 4.82
N GLY A 87 -4.11 -3.83 5.44
CA GLY A 87 -3.65 -3.95 6.82
C GLY A 87 -4.55 -3.23 7.84
N SER A 88 -5.87 -3.22 7.63
CA SER A 88 -6.85 -2.49 8.45
C SER A 88 -6.68 -0.96 8.47
N ALA A 89 -5.91 -0.40 7.53
CA ALA A 89 -5.72 1.03 7.34
C ALA A 89 -6.24 1.48 5.97
N ILE A 90 -6.63 2.76 5.90
CA ILE A 90 -6.95 3.47 4.66
C ILE A 90 -5.73 4.30 4.27
N TRP A 91 -5.27 4.12 3.04
CA TRP A 91 -4.12 4.79 2.44
C TRP A 91 -4.63 5.71 1.34
N ALA A 92 -4.20 6.96 1.31
CA ALA A 92 -4.69 7.92 0.34
C ALA A 92 -3.64 8.94 -0.09
N ILE A 93 -3.69 9.32 -1.36
CA ILE A 93 -2.97 10.46 -1.93
C ILE A 93 -4.03 11.36 -2.59
N GLY A 94 -4.23 12.53 -2.00
CA GLY A 94 -5.09 13.58 -2.52
C GLY A 94 -4.28 14.65 -3.23
N THR A 95 -4.77 15.16 -4.35
CA THR A 95 -4.11 16.21 -5.13
C THR A 95 -5.13 17.22 -5.66
N ALA A 96 -4.82 18.51 -5.52
CA ALA A 96 -5.64 19.60 -6.04
C ALA A 96 -4.77 20.75 -6.53
N ASP A 97 -5.24 21.49 -7.52
CA ASP A 97 -4.59 22.71 -7.99
C ASP A 97 -5.40 23.93 -7.54
N VAL A 98 -4.81 24.77 -6.68
CA VAL A 98 -5.50 25.99 -6.21
C VAL A 98 -5.41 27.13 -7.23
N ARG A 99 -4.63 26.96 -8.30
CA ARG A 99 -4.42 27.89 -9.43
C ARG A 99 -3.82 29.26 -9.10
N GLU A 100 -3.79 29.63 -7.82
CA GLU A 100 -3.32 30.91 -7.33
C GLU A 100 -2.24 30.70 -6.26
N ALA A 101 -1.04 31.24 -6.50
CA ALA A 101 0.10 31.06 -5.60
C ALA A 101 -0.15 31.59 -4.19
N GLY A 102 -0.89 32.70 -4.05
CA GLY A 102 -1.25 33.29 -2.76
C GLY A 102 -2.18 32.39 -1.92
N ALA A 103 -2.96 31.51 -2.56
CA ALA A 103 -3.91 30.64 -1.88
C ALA A 103 -3.28 29.33 -1.33
N VAL A 104 -2.04 29.01 -1.72
CA VAL A 104 -1.42 27.72 -1.39
C VAL A 104 -1.27 27.54 0.13
N GLY A 105 -0.76 28.55 0.84
CA GLY A 105 -0.54 28.45 2.28
C GLY A 105 -1.83 28.25 3.08
N GLU A 106 -2.90 28.93 2.70
CA GLU A 106 -4.23 28.77 3.30
C GLU A 106 -4.81 27.38 2.98
N ALA A 107 -4.67 26.91 1.74
CA ALA A 107 -5.16 25.60 1.34
C ALA A 107 -4.44 24.45 2.08
N LEU A 108 -3.12 24.53 2.25
CA LEU A 108 -2.36 23.57 3.08
C LEU A 108 -2.83 23.60 4.55
N SER A 109 -3.08 24.79 5.08
CA SER A 109 -3.65 24.95 6.44
C SER A 109 -5.04 24.33 6.55
N GLY A 110 -5.86 24.46 5.51
CA GLY A 110 -7.18 23.83 5.40
C GLY A 110 -7.12 22.31 5.37
N LEU A 111 -6.19 21.72 4.60
CA LEU A 111 -5.96 20.27 4.58
C LEU A 111 -5.54 19.75 5.97
N ARG A 112 -4.62 20.44 6.63
CA ARG A 112 -4.21 20.14 8.01
C ARG A 112 -5.40 20.17 8.98
N ALA A 113 -6.24 21.20 8.91
CA ALA A 113 -7.42 21.31 9.77
C ALA A 113 -8.43 20.18 9.48
N ALA A 114 -8.67 19.87 8.20
CA ALA A 114 -9.57 18.80 7.78
C ALA A 114 -9.10 17.42 8.26
N LEU A 115 -7.78 17.16 8.27
CA LEU A 115 -7.21 15.91 8.78
C LEU A 115 -7.68 15.57 10.19
N GLY A 116 -7.59 16.54 11.12
CA GLY A 116 -8.09 16.37 12.48
C GLY A 116 -9.61 16.34 12.56
N ALA A 117 -10.28 17.29 11.89
CA ALA A 117 -11.74 17.42 11.95
C ALA A 117 -12.47 16.15 11.48
N ASN A 118 -11.94 15.45 10.47
CA ASN A 118 -12.48 14.21 9.94
C ASN A 118 -12.55 13.06 10.97
N ILE A 119 -11.76 13.13 12.04
CA ILE A 119 -11.77 12.15 13.14
C ILE A 119 -12.17 12.76 14.48
N GLY A 120 -12.76 13.96 14.46
CA GLY A 120 -13.22 14.66 15.66
C GLY A 120 -12.09 15.13 16.57
N SER A 121 -10.94 15.51 16.02
CA SER A 121 -9.78 15.99 16.79
C SER A 121 -9.07 17.16 16.10
N THR A 122 -7.95 17.58 16.70
CA THR A 122 -7.01 18.53 16.09
C THR A 122 -5.76 17.79 15.64
N SER A 123 -5.16 18.25 14.55
CA SER A 123 -3.88 17.73 14.07
C SER A 123 -2.70 18.44 14.75
N GLU A 124 -1.67 17.68 15.09
CA GLU A 124 -0.40 18.14 15.65
C GLU A 124 0.72 18.03 14.62
N LEU A 125 1.65 18.99 14.63
CA LEU A 125 2.87 18.92 13.81
C LEU A 125 3.84 17.90 14.41
N LYS A 126 4.30 16.95 13.59
CA LYS A 126 5.31 15.94 13.93
C LYS A 126 6.68 16.24 13.33
N GLY A 127 6.73 17.05 12.27
CA GLY A 127 7.98 17.44 11.63
C GLY A 127 7.77 18.07 10.25
N PRO A 128 8.83 18.35 9.49
CA PRO A 128 8.72 18.84 8.13
C PRO A 128 8.20 17.77 7.16
N ALA A 129 7.52 18.18 6.09
CA ALA A 129 7.25 17.32 4.94
C ALA A 129 8.48 17.33 4.01
N SER A 130 9.48 16.51 4.34
CA SER A 130 10.74 16.41 3.59
C SER A 130 10.55 15.62 2.28
N ILE A 131 9.91 16.23 1.28
CA ILE A 131 9.72 15.64 -0.06
C ILE A 131 10.67 16.31 -1.05
N ALA A 132 11.54 15.51 -1.69
CA ALA A 132 12.45 16.00 -2.71
C ALA A 132 11.68 16.61 -3.90
N GLY A 133 12.01 17.85 -4.27
CA GLY A 133 11.34 18.59 -5.35
C GLY A 133 10.04 19.31 -4.96
N ALA A 134 9.62 19.24 -3.70
CA ALA A 134 8.50 20.04 -3.19
C ALA A 134 8.89 21.53 -3.05
N THR A 135 7.91 22.41 -3.24
CA THR A 135 8.06 23.85 -2.95
C THR A 135 7.95 24.08 -1.45
N PRO A 136 8.90 24.78 -0.81
CA PRO A 136 8.81 25.09 0.63
C PRO A 136 7.63 26.00 0.93
N PHE A 137 6.80 25.61 1.90
CA PHE A 137 5.73 26.44 2.46
C PHE A 137 5.70 26.29 3.99
N PRO A 138 5.48 27.36 4.77
CA PRO A 138 5.40 27.26 6.23
C PRO A 138 4.27 26.36 6.75
N ALA A 139 3.18 26.25 5.98
CA ALA A 139 2.04 25.39 6.30
C ALA A 139 2.23 23.92 5.87
N ALA A 140 3.30 23.60 5.15
CA ALA A 140 3.65 22.22 4.80
C ALA A 140 4.26 21.51 6.01
N GLY A 141 3.99 20.21 6.15
CA GLY A 141 4.45 19.45 7.32
C GLY A 141 3.96 18.02 7.36
N HIS A 142 4.54 17.29 8.31
CA HIS A 142 4.08 16.00 8.75
C HIS A 142 3.15 16.21 9.94
N PHE A 143 1.90 15.77 9.83
CA PHE A 143 0.88 15.96 10.85
C PHE A 143 0.30 14.63 11.31
N ALA A 144 -0.06 14.54 12.58
CA ALA A 144 -0.83 13.41 13.11
C ALA A 144 -1.99 13.89 13.97
N ALA A 145 -3.05 13.11 14.03
CA ALA A 145 -4.24 13.37 14.81
C ALA A 145 -4.72 12.05 15.43
N THR A 146 -5.15 12.09 16.69
CA THR A 146 -5.78 10.95 17.37
C THR A 146 -7.22 11.31 17.69
N GLY A 147 -8.15 10.42 17.35
CA GLY A 147 -9.58 10.65 17.51
C GLY A 147 -10.33 9.37 17.84
N LYS A 148 -11.65 9.41 17.69
CA LYS A 148 -12.52 8.24 17.88
C LYS A 148 -13.47 8.10 16.71
N ARG A 149 -13.76 6.85 16.33
CA ARG A 149 -14.83 6.54 15.38
C ARG A 149 -16.19 6.69 16.06
N ARG A 150 -17.27 6.65 15.27
CA ARG A 150 -18.66 6.69 15.77
C ARG A 150 -18.98 5.54 16.73
N ASP A 151 -18.30 4.41 16.60
CA ASP A 151 -18.43 3.25 17.50
C ASP A 151 -17.59 3.38 18.79
N GLY A 152 -16.89 4.50 18.98
CA GLY A 152 -16.03 4.77 20.14
C GLY A 152 -14.60 4.23 20.04
N SER A 153 -14.28 3.43 19.01
CA SER A 153 -12.93 2.89 18.83
C SER A 153 -11.91 3.98 18.49
N ALA A 154 -10.70 3.85 19.04
CA ALA A 154 -9.62 4.81 18.80
C ALA A 154 -9.11 4.72 17.36
N VAL A 155 -8.87 5.88 16.74
CA VAL A 155 -8.33 6.00 15.39
C VAL A 155 -7.19 7.01 15.38
N GLN A 156 -6.17 6.76 14.56
CA GLN A 156 -5.07 7.68 14.30
C GLN A 156 -5.06 8.02 12.80
N ALA A 157 -4.90 9.29 12.49
CA ALA A 157 -4.65 9.79 11.15
C ALA A 157 -3.25 10.42 11.12
N GLU A 158 -2.47 10.13 10.10
CA GLU A 158 -1.14 10.68 9.89
C GLU A 158 -0.99 11.09 8.44
N ALA A 159 -0.42 12.25 8.16
CA ALA A 159 -0.33 12.78 6.81
C ALA A 159 0.88 13.68 6.57
N LEU A 160 1.45 13.57 5.37
CA LEU A 160 2.32 14.57 4.79
C LEU A 160 1.46 15.53 3.95
N VAL A 161 1.52 16.82 4.29
CA VAL A 161 0.83 17.91 3.58
C VAL A 161 1.88 18.84 3.00
N PHE A 162 1.88 19.04 1.68
CA PHE A 162 2.92 19.78 0.97
C PHE A 162 2.43 20.30 -0.39
N ALA A 163 3.27 21.07 -1.09
CA ALA A 163 2.93 21.64 -2.39
C ALA A 163 4.10 21.59 -3.38
N ARG A 164 3.77 21.73 -4.66
CA ARG A 164 4.71 22.00 -5.76
C ARG A 164 4.06 23.02 -6.70
N GLY A 165 4.57 24.25 -6.70
CA GLY A 165 3.89 25.39 -7.34
C GLY A 165 2.52 25.65 -6.70
N THR A 166 1.46 25.73 -7.52
CA THR A 166 0.07 25.91 -7.06
C THR A 166 -0.65 24.60 -6.73
N ARG A 167 0.01 23.46 -6.90
CA ARG A 167 -0.57 22.15 -6.61
C ARG A 167 -0.27 21.73 -5.19
N ILE A 168 -1.31 21.35 -4.47
CA ILE A 168 -1.23 20.85 -3.10
C ILE A 168 -1.46 19.34 -3.07
N TYR A 169 -0.86 18.71 -2.08
CA TYR A 169 -0.88 17.27 -1.89
C TYR A 169 -1.15 16.92 -0.43
N GLN A 170 -1.90 15.84 -0.23
CA GLN A 170 -2.03 15.18 1.07
C GLN A 170 -1.84 13.68 0.87
N ALA A 171 -0.73 13.13 1.35
CA ALA A 171 -0.55 11.70 1.49
C ALA A 171 -0.89 11.33 2.93
N SER A 172 -1.85 10.43 3.15
CA SER A 172 -2.38 10.14 4.48
C SER A 172 -2.68 8.67 4.74
N VAL A 173 -2.53 8.27 5.99
CA VAL A 173 -2.86 6.95 6.52
C VAL A 173 -3.83 7.11 7.69
N LEU A 174 -5.00 6.48 7.58
CA LEU A 174 -5.97 6.37 8.65
C LEU A 174 -5.96 4.94 9.18
N ARG A 175 -5.59 4.75 10.43
CA ARG A 175 -5.38 3.43 11.04
C ARG A 175 -6.03 3.31 12.42
N PRO A 176 -6.27 2.09 12.92
CA PRO A 176 -6.69 1.89 14.30
C PRO A 176 -5.67 2.48 15.28
N GLY A 177 -6.15 2.86 16.47
CA GLY A 177 -5.28 3.36 17.55
C GLY A 177 -4.21 2.35 17.96
N THR A 178 -4.49 1.06 17.82
CA THR A 178 -3.58 -0.07 18.07
C THR A 178 -3.09 -0.65 16.75
N ALA A 179 -2.03 -0.07 16.18
CA ALA A 179 -1.42 -0.56 14.95
C ALA A 179 -0.38 -1.66 15.23
N SER A 180 -0.35 -2.71 14.41
CA SER A 180 0.71 -3.74 14.45
C SER A 180 2.06 -3.16 14.02
N GLY A 181 3.16 -3.84 14.36
CA GLY A 181 4.51 -3.48 13.88
C GLY A 181 4.58 -3.41 12.35
N SER A 182 4.04 -4.43 11.67
CA SER A 182 4.00 -4.49 10.20
C SER A 182 3.19 -3.35 9.55
N LEU A 183 2.19 -2.81 10.22
CA LEU A 183 1.45 -1.63 9.73
C LEU A 183 2.30 -0.36 9.86
N ARG A 184 3.03 -0.21 10.96
CA ARG A 184 3.93 0.93 11.17
C ARG A 184 5.08 0.92 10.15
N GLU A 185 5.67 -0.24 9.88
CA GLU A 185 6.67 -0.41 8.82
C GLU A 185 6.11 -0.04 7.44
N ALA A 186 4.90 -0.53 7.11
CA ALA A 186 4.23 -0.16 5.87
C ALA A 186 3.94 1.35 5.80
N GLN A 187 3.63 1.99 6.94
CA GLN A 187 3.37 3.42 7.00
C GLN A 187 4.62 4.24 6.67
N GLU A 188 5.76 3.85 7.24
CA GLU A 188 7.05 4.46 6.96
C GLU A 188 7.43 4.27 5.49
N GLN A 189 7.24 3.07 4.93
CA GLN A 189 7.50 2.80 3.51
C GLN A 189 6.63 3.67 2.59
N PHE A 190 5.33 3.82 2.89
CA PHE A 190 4.42 4.67 2.12
C PHE A 190 4.92 6.11 2.05
N PHE A 191 5.22 6.72 3.20
CA PHE A 191 5.70 8.10 3.25
C PHE A 191 7.08 8.27 2.62
N ALA A 192 7.97 7.29 2.77
CA ALA A 192 9.30 7.31 2.14
C ALA A 192 9.26 7.18 0.61
N SER A 193 8.18 6.64 0.04
CA SER A 193 8.04 6.45 -1.41
C SER A 193 7.70 7.72 -2.20
N LEU A 194 7.28 8.80 -1.52
CA LEU A 194 6.82 10.03 -2.17
C LEU A 194 8.00 10.82 -2.73
N ALA A 195 8.01 11.04 -4.04
CA ALA A 195 9.05 11.83 -4.70
C ALA A 195 8.54 12.56 -5.95
N PHE A 196 9.19 13.68 -6.27
CA PHE A 196 9.13 14.27 -7.59
C PHE A 196 10.38 13.86 -8.36
N PRO A 197 10.30 12.94 -9.34
CA PRO A 197 11.46 12.52 -10.11
C PRO A 197 12.06 13.72 -10.87
N VAL A 198 13.39 13.73 -10.97
CA VAL A 198 14.11 14.70 -11.79
C VAL A 198 13.91 14.30 -13.26
N PRO A 199 13.52 15.23 -14.16
CA PRO A 199 13.48 14.95 -15.59
C PRO A 199 14.84 14.42 -16.06
N ARG A 200 14.86 13.27 -16.73
CA ARG A 200 16.05 12.71 -17.37
C ARG A 200 16.33 13.37 -18.70
#